data_AF-A0A227J230-F1
#
_entry.id   AF-A0A227J230-F1
#
_cell.length_a   1.000
_cell.length_b   1.000
_cell.length_c   1.000
_cell.angle_alpha   90.00
_cell.angle_beta   90.00
_cell.angle_gamma   90.00
#
_symmetry.space_group_name_H-M   'P 1'
#
loop_
_entity.id
_entity.type
_entity.pdbx_description
1 polymer ?
#
loop_
_entity_poly.entity_id
_entity_poly.type
_entity_poly.pdbx_seq_one_letter_code
_entity_poly.pdbx_strand_id
1 'polypeptide(L)' 'DDPEEGLDIDLVPHTARKVEGMEYAICNSFGFGGTNGSLIFKKFAE' A
#
# COMPACT_ATOMS: atom_id res chain seq x y z
N ASP A 1 4.00 7.50 13.75
CA ASP A 1 4.30 8.91 14.08
C ASP A 1 5.78 9.19 14.23
N ASP A 2 6.63 8.16 14.30
CA ASP A 2 8.08 8.31 14.31
C ASP A 2 8.67 7.50 13.12
N PRO A 3 8.56 8.03 11.88
CA PRO A 3 9.20 7.41 10.72
C PRO A 3 10.73 7.50 10.88
N GLU A 4 11.45 6.47 10.41
CA GLU A 4 12.92 6.50 10.41
C GLU A 4 13.47 7.72 9.66
N GLU A 5 14.60 8.23 10.13
CA GLU A 5 15.31 9.33 9.47
C GLU A 5 15.68 8.92 8.03
N GLY A 6 15.24 9.69 7.05
CA GLY A 6 15.45 9.40 5.62
C GLY A 6 14.37 8.54 4.95
N LEU A 7 13.26 8.24 5.63
CA LEU A 7 12.12 7.55 5.02
C LEU A 7 11.41 8.45 3.99
N ASP A 8 11.66 8.21 2.70
CA ASP A 8 11.12 9.00 1.58
C ASP A 8 9.85 8.39 0.95
N ILE A 9 9.08 7.60 1.72
CA ILE A 9 7.82 7.01 1.25
C ILE A 9 6.62 7.65 1.94
N ASP A 10 5.55 7.88 1.17
CA ASP A 10 4.32 8.46 1.69
C ASP A 10 3.45 7.39 2.39
N LEU A 11 3.47 7.40 3.71
CA LEU A 11 2.71 6.47 4.55
C LEU A 11 1.25 6.90 4.80
N VAL A 12 0.82 8.06 4.29
CA VAL A 12 -0.53 8.62 4.50
C VAL A 12 -0.91 8.66 6.01
N PRO A 13 -0.17 9.41 6.85
CA PRO A 13 -0.37 9.37 8.29
C PRO A 13 -1.66 10.07 8.74
N HIS A 14 -2.30 9.52 9.78
CA HIS A 14 -3.44 10.06 10.55
C HIS A 14 -4.78 10.24 9.83
N THR A 15 -4.79 10.79 8.61
CA THR A 15 -6.01 11.18 7.90
C THR A 15 -6.08 10.54 6.53
N ALA A 16 -7.24 10.01 6.19
CA ALA A 16 -7.49 9.46 4.85
C ALA A 16 -7.31 10.55 3.78
N ARG A 17 -6.69 10.18 2.65
CA ARG A 17 -6.48 11.05 1.50
C ARG A 17 -7.31 10.59 0.32
N LYS A 18 -8.03 11.51 -0.33
CA LYS A 18 -8.67 11.24 -1.61
C LYS A 18 -7.61 11.14 -2.71
N VAL A 19 -7.64 10.05 -3.48
CA VAL A 19 -6.76 9.84 -4.63
C VAL A 19 -7.62 9.75 -5.88
N GLU A 20 -7.41 10.66 -6.82
CA GLU A 20 -8.13 10.69 -8.09
C GLU A 20 -7.46 9.74 -9.11
N GLY A 21 -8.26 8.99 -9.86
CA GLY A 21 -7.75 8.15 -10.96
C GLY A 21 -6.92 6.92 -10.55
N MET A 22 -7.12 6.37 -9.35
CA MET A 22 -6.44 5.14 -8.93
C MET A 22 -7.02 3.91 -9.65
N GLU A 23 -6.24 3.30 -10.53
CA GLU A 23 -6.67 2.17 -11.36
C GLU A 23 -6.17 0.80 -10.85
N TYR A 24 -5.09 0.79 -10.07
CA TYR A 24 -4.49 -0.42 -9.52
C TYR A 24 -4.17 -0.25 -8.04
N ALA A 25 -4.25 -1.34 -7.29
CA ALA A 25 -3.81 -1.41 -5.90
C ALA A 25 -3.08 -2.73 -5.65
N ILE A 26 -2.08 -2.69 -4.77
CA ILE A 26 -1.35 -3.89 -4.32
C ILE A 26 -1.62 -4.14 -2.83
N CYS A 27 -1.83 -5.39 -2.47
CA CYS A 27 -1.93 -5.86 -1.09
C CYS A 27 -0.81 -6.86 -0.83
N ASN A 28 0.15 -6.50 0.02
CA ASN A 28 1.28 -7.32 0.38
C ASN A 28 1.06 -7.99 1.73
N SER A 29 1.52 -9.23 1.87
CA SER A 29 1.54 -9.97 3.12
C SER A 29 2.86 -10.73 3.25
N PHE A 30 3.62 -10.44 4.31
CA PHE A 30 4.91 -11.07 4.63
C PHE A 30 4.79 -11.74 5.99
N GLY A 31 4.56 -13.05 5.99
CA GLY A 31 4.27 -13.84 7.17
C GLY A 31 5.52 -14.45 7.81
N PHE A 32 5.44 -14.69 9.12
CA PHE A 32 6.43 -15.49 9.84
C PHE A 32 6.59 -16.88 9.20
N GLY A 33 7.80 -17.43 9.27
CA GLY A 33 8.14 -18.66 8.55
C GLY A 33 8.45 -18.44 7.06
N GLY A 34 8.53 -17.19 6.61
CA GLY A 34 9.01 -16.83 5.26
C GLY A 34 7.97 -16.97 4.15
N THR A 35 6.68 -17.02 4.49
CA THR A 35 5.61 -17.05 3.49
C THR A 35 5.29 -15.64 3.03
N ASN A 36 5.53 -15.36 1.75
CA ASN A 36 5.34 -14.04 1.16
C ASN A 36 4.32 -14.11 0.02
N GLY A 37 3.41 -13.15 -0.04
CA GLY A 37 2.42 -13.06 -1.10
C GLY A 37 1.99 -11.63 -1.38
N SER A 38 1.70 -11.36 -2.65
CA SER A 38 1.18 -10.08 -3.12
C SER A 38 -0.02 -10.32 -4.02
N LEU A 39 -1.08 -9.54 -3.82
CA LEU A 39 -2.25 -9.50 -4.68
C LEU A 39 -2.31 -8.14 -5.38
N ILE A 40 -2.50 -8.13 -6.70
CA ILE A 40 -2.73 -6.91 -7.47
C ILE A 40 -4.19 -6.90 -7.90
N PHE A 41 -4.87 -5.81 -7.58
CA PHE A 41 -6.24 -5.54 -8.01
C PHE A 41 -6.22 -4.44 -9.05
N LYS A 42 -7.07 -4.57 -10.05
CA LYS A 42 -7.40 -3.51 -11.00
C LYS A 42 -8.82 -3.07 -10.74
N LYS A 43 -9.09 -1.78 -10.88
CA LYS A 43 -10.45 -1.26 -10.98
C LYS A 43 -11.22 -2.02 -12.06
N PHE A 44 -12.41 -2.47 -11.72
CA PHE A 44 -13.24 -3.21 -12.65
C PHE A 44 -13.61 -2.32 -13.85
N ALA A 45 -13.49 -2.90 -15.04
CA ALA A 45 -13.98 -2.35 -16.29
C ALA A 45 -14.79 -3.46 -16.97
N GLU A 46 -16.00 -3.11 -17.43
CA GLU A 46 -16.87 -4.03 -18.18
C GLU A 46 -16.29 -4.43 -19.53
#